data_AF-A0A445ETP3-F1
#
_entry.id   AF-A0A445ETP3-F1
#
_cell.length_a   1.000
_cell.length_b   1.000
_cell.length_c   1.000
_cell.angle_alpha   90.00
_cell.angle_beta   90.00
_cell.angle_gamma   90.00
#
_symmetry.space_group_name_H-M   'P 1'
#
loop_
_entity.id
_entity.type
_entity.pdbx_description
1 polymer ?
#
loop_
_entity_poly.entity_id
_entity_poly.type
_entity_poly.pdbx_seq_one_letter_code
_entity_poly.pdbx_strand_id
1 'polypeptide(L)' 'MNTEASATQTRVETVEYRSSAGQPQEQRKVEVIHQHQHHPNTTTKTKTSGGILTEAAAAVSSTLESAKDALSKN' A
#
# COMPACT_ATOMS: atom_id res chain seq x y z
N MET A 1 -11.11 -20.05 11.27
CA MET A 1 -9.69 -19.70 11.49
C MET A 1 -9.32 -18.74 10.39
N ASN A 2 -9.23 -17.47 10.75
CA ASN A 2 -9.11 -16.32 9.86
C ASN A 2 -7.83 -15.63 10.32
N THR A 3 -6.76 -15.85 9.56
CA THR A 3 -5.43 -15.34 9.90
C THR A 3 -5.31 -13.95 9.27
N GLU A 4 -5.72 -12.94 10.03
CA GLU A 4 -5.42 -11.55 9.70
C GLU A 4 -3.91 -11.34 9.85
N ALA A 5 -3.23 -11.07 8.74
CA ALA A 5 -1.82 -10.70 8.74
C ALA A 5 -1.69 -9.28 9.32
N SER A 6 -1.74 -9.17 10.65
CA SER A 6 -1.31 -7.98 11.37
C SER A 6 0.18 -7.79 11.12
N ALA A 7 0.60 -6.60 10.68
CA ALA A 7 1.99 -6.24 10.41
C ALA A 7 2.94 -6.71 11.54
N THR A 8 3.59 -7.86 11.35
CA THR A 8 4.41 -8.50 12.38
C THR A 8 5.79 -7.86 12.40
N GLN A 9 6.09 -7.06 13.42
CA GLN A 9 7.46 -6.63 13.70
C GLN A 9 8.30 -7.87 14.05
N THR A 10 9.37 -8.12 13.30
CA THR A 10 10.28 -9.24 13.59
C THR A 10 11.54 -8.70 14.23
N ARG A 11 11.72 -8.99 15.53
CA ARG A 11 12.96 -8.69 16.27
C ARG A 11 13.92 -9.86 16.08
N VAL A 12 15.13 -9.58 15.62
CA VAL A 12 16.17 -10.59 15.42
C VAL A 12 17.37 -10.23 16.28
N GLU A 13 17.75 -11.12 17.19
CA GLU A 13 19.00 -11.00 17.94
C GLU A 13 20.16 -11.35 17.02
N THR A 14 21.10 -10.43 16.84
CA THR A 14 22.28 -10.63 15.99
C THR A 14 23.54 -10.16 16.70
N VAL A 15 24.69 -10.56 16.15
CA VAL A 15 26.01 -10.10 16.60
C VAL A 15 26.63 -9.28 15.47
N GLU A 16 26.91 -8.01 15.74
CA GLU A 16 27.66 -7.14 14.85
C GLU A 16 29.16 -7.39 15.04
N TYR A 17 29.87 -7.56 13.92
CA TYR A 17 31.32 -7.67 13.88
C TYR A 17 31.88 -6.39 13.27
N ARG A 18 32.62 -5.62 14.06
CA ARG A 18 33.22 -4.36 13.63
C ARG A 18 34.74 -4.44 13.68
N SER A 19 35.39 -4.08 12.60
CA SER A 19 36.85 -4.00 12.52
C SER A 19 37.27 -2.58 12.16
N SER A 20 38.28 -2.05 12.87
CA SER A 20 38.93 -0.78 12.57
C SER A 20 40.40 -1.03 12.25
N ALA A 21 41.00 -0.22 11.40
CA ALA A 21 42.40 -0.40 10.99
C ALA A 21 43.32 -0.38 12.22
N GLY A 22 44.07 -1.47 12.43
CA GLY A 22 44.98 -1.61 13.57
C GLY A 22 44.32 -1.93 14.91
N GLN A 23 43.01 -2.25 14.95
CA GLN A 23 42.31 -2.69 16.16
C GLN A 23 41.83 -4.14 16.02
N PRO A 24 41.77 -4.90 17.12
CA PRO A 24 41.17 -6.23 17.10
C PRO A 24 39.69 -6.15 16.72
N GLN A 25 39.18 -7.23 16.13
CA GLN A 25 37.79 -7.33 15.74
C GLN A 25 36.89 -7.29 16.98
N GLU A 26 35.95 -6.36 17.01
CA GLU A 26 35.01 -6.17 18.11
C GLU A 26 33.69 -6.88 17.78
N GLN A 27 33.16 -7.62 18.76
CA GLN A 27 31.85 -8.27 18.67
C GLN A 27 30.87 -7.56 19.61
N ARG A 28 29.72 -7.14 19.08
CA ARG A 28 28.64 -6.50 19.86
C ARG A 28 27.32 -7.21 19.65
N LYS A 29 26.58 -7.45 20.73
CA LYS A 29 25.18 -7.91 20.63
C LYS A 29 24.33 -6.74 20.17
N VAL A 30 23.59 -6.92 19.08
CA VAL A 30 22.69 -5.92 18.54
C VAL A 30 21.33 -6.56 18.23
N GLU A 31 20.29 -5.75 18.30
CA GLU A 31 18.94 -6.20 17.96
C GLU A 31 18.52 -5.52 16.66
N VAL A 32 18.21 -6.32 15.63
CA VAL A 32 17.71 -5.82 14.35
C VAL A 32 16.19 -5.89 14.37
N ILE A 33 15.57 -4.73 14.37
CA ILE A 33 14.12 -4.61 14.28
C ILE A 33 13.74 -4.49 12.80
N HIS A 34 13.22 -5.57 12.22
CA HIS A 34 12.59 -5.52 10.90
C HIS A 34 11.19 -4.96 11.06
N GLN A 35 11.06 -3.66 10.77
CA GLN A 35 9.75 -3.08 10.56
C GLN A 35 9.30 -3.54 9.18
N HIS A 36 8.40 -4.53 9.13
CA HIS A 36 7.55 -4.71 7.96
C HIS A 36 6.62 -3.50 7.90
N GLN A 37 7.16 -2.37 7.45
CA GLN A 37 6.31 -1.34 6.88
C GLN A 37 5.62 -2.06 5.73
N HIS A 38 4.35 -2.39 5.91
CA HIS A 38 3.45 -2.32 4.79
C HIS A 38 3.67 -0.90 4.26
N HIS A 39 4.53 -0.75 3.26
CA HIS A 39 4.45 0.39 2.41
C HIS A 39 2.95 0.43 2.09
N PRO A 40 2.20 1.52 2.41
CA PRO A 40 1.00 1.73 1.64
C PRO A 40 1.53 1.69 0.24
N ASN A 41 1.16 0.67 -0.51
CA ASN A 41 1.70 0.46 -1.82
C ASN A 41 1.52 1.79 -2.56
N THR A 42 2.59 2.57 -2.67
CA THR A 42 2.62 3.84 -3.39
C THR A 42 2.85 3.58 -4.86
N THR A 43 2.72 2.31 -5.29
CA THR A 43 1.92 2.06 -6.48
C THR A 43 0.52 2.56 -6.15
N THR A 44 0.36 3.87 -6.32
CA THR A 44 -0.80 4.51 -6.90
C THR A 44 -2.12 3.85 -6.49
N LYS A 45 -3.08 4.65 -6.03
CA LYS A 45 -4.45 4.41 -6.47
C LYS A 45 -4.46 4.45 -8.02
N THR A 46 -3.89 3.46 -8.67
CA THR A 46 -4.25 3.05 -10.00
C THR A 46 -5.70 2.68 -9.77
N LYS A 47 -6.59 3.63 -10.11
CA LYS A 47 -8.03 3.43 -10.10
C LYS A 47 -8.38 2.38 -11.18
N THR A 48 -7.71 1.24 -11.23
CA THR A 48 -7.73 0.34 -12.40
C THR A 48 -8.64 -0.85 -12.28
N SER A 49 -9.49 -0.94 -11.26
CA SER A 49 -10.57 -1.92 -11.29
C SER A 49 -11.75 -1.40 -10.49
N GLY A 50 -12.80 -0.98 -11.21
CA GLY A 50 -14.09 -0.59 -10.63
C GLY A 50 -14.40 0.91 -10.72
N GLY A 51 -13.54 1.80 -10.21
CA GLY A 51 -13.87 3.23 -10.08
C GLY A 51 -14.14 3.97 -11.40
N ILE A 52 -13.35 3.71 -12.43
CA ILE A 52 -13.52 4.38 -13.75
C ILE A 52 -14.75 3.85 -14.48
N LEU A 53 -15.08 2.56 -14.31
CA LEU A 53 -16.30 1.96 -14.88
C LEU A 53 -17.56 2.56 -14.25
N THR A 54 -17.56 2.76 -12.92
CA THR A 54 -18.66 3.43 -12.22
C THR A 54 -18.84 4.87 -12.69
N GLU A 55 -17.75 5.62 -12.87
CA GLU A 55 -17.80 7.01 -13.34
C GLU A 55 -18.30 7.11 -14.79
N ALA A 56 -17.87 6.20 -15.67
CA ALA A 56 -18.36 6.12 -17.04
C ALA A 56 -19.87 5.77 -17.10
N ALA A 57 -20.31 4.80 -16.29
CA ALA A 57 -21.73 4.43 -16.22
C ALA A 57 -22.61 5.58 -15.70
N ALA A 58 -22.11 6.36 -14.74
CA ALA A 58 -22.79 7.54 -14.23
C ALA A 58 -22.92 8.64 -15.32
N ALA A 59 -21.87 8.88 -16.10
CA ALA A 59 -21.89 9.87 -17.18
C ALA A 59 -22.90 9.52 -18.29
N VAL A 60 -22.97 8.24 -18.69
CA VAL A 60 -23.93 7.77 -19.69
C VAL A 60 -25.37 7.86 -19.16
N SER A 61 -25.61 7.44 -17.91
CA SER A 61 -26.94 7.51 -17.30
C SER A 61 -27.43 8.95 -17.20
N SER A 62 -26.56 9.88 -16.78
CA SER A 62 -26.85 11.32 -16.71
C SER A 62 -27.16 11.91 -18.09
N THR A 63 -26.43 11.52 -19.13
CA THR A 63 -26.68 11.97 -20.50
C THR A 63 -28.05 11.48 -21.01
N LEU A 64 -28.42 10.22 -20.73
CA LEU A 64 -29.71 9.65 -21.12
C LEU A 64 -30.87 10.28 -20.36
N GLU A 65 -30.73 10.51 -19.05
CA GLU A 65 -31.73 11.20 -18.23
C GLU A 65 -31.94 12.63 -18.69
N SER A 66 -30.85 13.37 -18.94
CA SER A 66 -30.90 14.73 -19.48
C SER A 66 -31.59 14.78 -20.85
N ALA A 67 -31.31 13.83 -21.75
CA ALA A 67 -31.97 13.74 -23.05
C ALA A 67 -33.47 13.45 -22.92
N LYS A 68 -33.86 12.56 -22.01
CA LYS A 68 -35.26 12.24 -21.73
C LYS A 68 -36.02 13.47 -21.17
N ASP A 69 -35.41 14.19 -20.24
CA ASP A 69 -36.01 15.38 -19.63
C ASP A 69 -36.13 16.53 -20.62
N ALA A 70 -35.16 16.70 -21.52
CA ALA A 70 -35.22 17.69 -22.59
C ALA A 70 -36.37 17.42 -23.58
N LEU A 71 -36.63 16.15 -23.89
CA LEU A 71 -37.74 15.73 -24.75
C LEU A 71 -39.10 15.83 -24.05
N SER A 72 -39.16 15.63 -22.74
CA SER A 72 -40.43 15.66 -21.97
C SER A 72 -40.91 17.07 -21.64
N LYS A 73 -40.02 18.07 -21.76
CA LYS A 73 -40.34 19.50 -21.53
C LYS A 73 -40.77 20.25 -22.79
N ASN A 74 -40.82 19.57 -23.93
CA ASN A 74 -41.34 20.07 -25.20
C ASN A 74 -42.72 19.46 -25.46
#